data_AF-A0A1E1WRW3-F1
#
_entry.id   AF-A0A1E1WRW3-F1
#
_cell.length_a   1.000
_cell.length_b   1.000
_cell.length_c   1.000
_cell.angle_alpha   90.00
_cell.angle_beta   90.00
_cell.angle_gamma   90.00
#
_symmetry.space_group_name_H-M   'P 1'
#
loop_
_entity.id
_entity.type
_entity.pdbx_description
1 polymer ?
#
loop_
_entity_poly.entity_id
_entity_poly.type
_entity_poly.pdbx_seq_one_letter_code
_entity_poly.pdbx_strand_id
1 'polypeptide(L)'
;MKYFEIYILCLQALRLLFTGIEESKSRLISGMNFESSNHALPFTKLPIRTLLHIYKTTKNDHKNNYCKNRLYYIAHRIKCSPAELSERMAQRTFIYSLSFDWLASSLNVLLEMGVPGDRIIRDLWVLKYNHVTIRQRLQKVKDMGIETLYPWMVRCSEDILNRYISISKETKDILGDTKSTLIYLANRLNVPPEAITEKCHKIPALQTIRVTKVKSFLDFLINQGFDVNDIANKPRVLTSSQKTVEQRLDILRKLGLTEINLNALCKSRKDFQKYVDSIESAANTSESDNT
;
A
#
# COMPACT_ATOMS: atom_id res chain seq x y z
N MET A 1 -24.56 -50.69 -19.15
CA MET A 1 -23.43 -50.62 -20.11
C MET A 1 -23.43 -49.36 -20.96
N LYS A 2 -24.52 -48.98 -21.66
CA LYS A 2 -24.54 -47.78 -22.54
C LYS A 2 -24.10 -46.45 -21.90
N TYR A 3 -24.43 -46.20 -20.62
CA TYR A 3 -24.03 -44.97 -19.92
C TYR A 3 -22.52 -44.86 -19.66
N PHE A 4 -21.84 -46.00 -19.48
CA PHE A 4 -20.40 -46.04 -19.22
C PHE A 4 -19.58 -45.78 -20.49
N GLU A 5 -20.04 -46.29 -21.63
CA GLU A 5 -19.43 -46.00 -22.95
C GLU A 5 -19.59 -44.54 -23.35
N ILE A 6 -20.76 -43.93 -23.13
CA ILE A 6 -20.98 -42.50 -23.37
C ILE A 6 -20.05 -41.64 -22.50
N TYR A 7 -19.85 -42.01 -21.24
CA TYR A 7 -18.94 -41.31 -20.34
C TYR A 7 -17.48 -41.38 -20.82
N ILE A 8 -17.01 -42.54 -21.27
CA ILE A 8 -15.65 -42.72 -21.83
C ILE A 8 -15.46 -41.89 -23.11
N LEU A 9 -16.43 -41.92 -24.03
CA LEU A 9 -16.38 -41.12 -25.26
C LEU A 9 -16.38 -39.61 -24.98
N CYS A 10 -17.17 -39.16 -24.01
CA CYS A 10 -17.15 -37.75 -23.55
C CYS A 10 -15.79 -37.35 -22.95
N LEU A 11 -15.17 -38.21 -22.12
CA LEU A 11 -13.84 -37.94 -21.56
C LEU A 11 -12.75 -37.91 -22.63
N GLN A 12 -12.80 -38.79 -23.63
CA GLN A 12 -11.88 -38.80 -24.76
C GLN A 12 -12.03 -37.54 -25.62
N ALA A 13 -13.27 -37.14 -25.93
CA ALA A 13 -13.55 -35.90 -26.66
C ALA A 13 -13.07 -34.66 -25.89
N LEU A 14 -13.32 -34.59 -24.58
CA LEU A 14 -12.80 -33.51 -23.72
C LEU A 14 -11.27 -33.47 -23.71
N ARG A 15 -10.61 -34.63 -23.66
CA ARG A 15 -9.14 -34.72 -23.71
C ARG A 15 -8.57 -34.28 -25.06
N LEU A 16 -9.21 -34.65 -26.17
CA LEU A 16 -8.82 -34.22 -27.52
C LEU A 16 -9.02 -32.71 -27.71
N LEU A 17 -10.14 -32.17 -27.22
CA LEU A 17 -10.38 -30.72 -27.22
C LEU A 17 -9.34 -29.97 -26.37
N PHE A 18 -9.04 -30.48 -25.18
CA PHE A 18 -8.04 -29.88 -24.29
C PHE A 18 -6.64 -29.89 -24.91
N THR A 19 -6.22 -31.02 -25.50
CA THR A 19 -4.91 -31.14 -26.18
C THR A 19 -4.81 -30.22 -27.39
N GLY A 20 -5.86 -30.11 -28.21
CA GLY A 20 -5.90 -29.16 -29.33
C GLY A 20 -5.80 -27.69 -28.91
N ILE A 21 -6.39 -27.32 -27.77
CA ILE A 21 -6.27 -25.97 -27.20
C ILE A 21 -4.84 -25.70 -26.73
N GLU A 22 -4.21 -26.64 -26.01
CA GLU A 22 -2.85 -26.48 -25.50
C GLU A 22 -1.81 -26.41 -26.63
N GLU A 23 -1.95 -27.19 -27.69
CA GLU A 23 -1.12 -27.05 -28.89
C GLU A 23 -1.25 -25.66 -29.53
N SER A 24 -2.49 -25.17 -29.64
CA SER A 24 -2.75 -23.85 -30.22
C SER A 24 -2.12 -22.73 -29.38
N LYS A 25 -2.20 -22.82 -28.05
CA LYS A 25 -1.51 -21.88 -27.14
C LYS A 25 0.01 -21.95 -27.28
N SER A 26 0.57 -23.16 -27.34
CA SER A 26 2.02 -23.37 -27.49
C SER A 26 2.57 -22.75 -28.77
N ARG A 27 1.85 -22.91 -29.89
CA ARG A 27 2.19 -22.27 -31.18
C ARG A 27 2.19 -20.74 -31.08
N LEU A 28 1.17 -20.16 -30.42
CA LEU A 28 1.11 -18.70 -30.23
C LEU A 28 2.27 -18.19 -29.38
N ILE A 29 2.57 -18.84 -28.26
CA ILE A 29 3.64 -18.44 -27.33
C ILE A 29 5.01 -18.54 -27.99
N SER A 30 5.27 -19.62 -28.75
CA SER A 30 6.51 -19.78 -29.51
C SER A 30 6.73 -18.64 -30.51
N GLY A 31 5.64 -18.07 -31.04
CA GLY A 31 5.66 -16.93 -31.95
C GLY A 31 5.82 -15.55 -31.29
N MET A 32 5.86 -15.46 -29.96
CA MET A 32 6.01 -14.20 -29.20
C MET A 32 7.47 -13.81 -28.92
N ASN A 33 8.47 -14.51 -29.47
CA ASN A 33 9.89 -14.18 -29.33
C ASN A 33 10.37 -14.09 -27.87
N PHE A 34 9.97 -15.04 -27.00
CA PHE A 34 10.56 -15.15 -25.67
C PHE A 34 11.97 -15.74 -25.75
N GLU A 35 12.96 -15.11 -25.12
CA GLU A 35 14.36 -15.55 -25.02
C GLU A 35 14.56 -16.76 -24.09
N SER A 36 13.62 -17.02 -23.17
CA SER A 36 13.69 -18.15 -22.24
C SER A 36 12.30 -18.71 -21.94
N SER A 37 12.21 -20.03 -21.72
CA SER A 37 10.98 -20.72 -21.32
C SER A 37 10.42 -20.17 -20.01
N ASN A 38 11.28 -19.77 -19.07
CA ASN A 38 10.86 -19.16 -17.80
C ASN A 38 10.14 -17.82 -18.00
N HIS A 39 10.50 -17.05 -19.04
CA HIS A 39 9.82 -15.79 -19.36
C HIS A 39 8.44 -16.03 -19.99
N ALA A 40 8.28 -17.13 -20.72
CA ALA A 40 7.04 -17.52 -21.37
C ALA A 40 6.05 -18.19 -20.38
N LEU A 41 6.55 -18.83 -19.32
CA LEU A 41 5.75 -19.64 -18.39
C LEU A 41 4.52 -18.91 -17.82
N PRO A 42 4.59 -17.63 -17.38
CA PRO A 42 3.40 -16.94 -16.88
C PRO A 42 2.28 -16.77 -17.91
N PHE A 43 2.61 -16.76 -19.20
CA PHE A 43 1.67 -16.55 -20.29
C PHE A 43 0.89 -17.82 -20.65
N THR A 44 1.41 -19.02 -20.35
CA THR A 44 0.76 -20.31 -20.70
C THR A 44 -0.63 -20.46 -20.05
N LYS A 45 -0.82 -19.81 -18.90
CA LYS A 45 -2.08 -19.81 -18.13
C LYS A 45 -3.15 -18.88 -18.73
N LEU A 46 -2.82 -18.05 -19.73
CA LEU A 46 -3.74 -17.08 -20.28
C LEU A 46 -4.76 -17.72 -21.25
N PRO A 47 -5.97 -17.14 -21.37
CA PRO A 47 -6.93 -17.55 -22.38
C PRO A 47 -6.38 -17.40 -23.79
N ILE A 48 -6.76 -18.30 -24.70
CA ILE A 48 -6.27 -18.32 -26.09
C ILE A 48 -6.54 -17.01 -26.84
N ARG A 49 -7.67 -16.34 -26.58
CA ARG A 49 -7.99 -15.03 -27.17
C ARG A 49 -7.00 -13.95 -26.73
N THR A 50 -6.62 -13.96 -25.45
CA THR A 50 -5.62 -13.04 -24.89
C THR A 50 -4.25 -13.32 -25.50
N LEU A 51 -3.85 -14.59 -25.62
CA LEU A 51 -2.60 -14.97 -26.28
C LEU A 51 -2.58 -14.54 -27.76
N LEU A 52 -3.69 -14.70 -28.48
CA LEU A 52 -3.78 -14.25 -29.87
C LEU A 52 -3.61 -12.74 -29.99
N HIS A 53 -4.19 -11.95 -29.08
CA HIS A 53 -3.99 -10.50 -29.04
C HIS A 53 -2.51 -10.15 -28.79
N ILE A 54 -1.90 -10.75 -27.76
CA ILE A 54 -0.49 -10.53 -27.43
C ILE A 54 0.41 -10.90 -28.62
N TYR A 55 0.17 -12.05 -29.25
CA TYR A 55 0.92 -12.50 -30.43
C TYR A 55 0.84 -11.50 -31.58
N LYS A 56 -0.37 -11.03 -31.92
CA LYS A 56 -0.58 -10.03 -32.98
C LYS A 56 0.13 -8.72 -32.65
N THR A 57 0.02 -8.23 -31.42
CA THR A 57 0.71 -7.01 -30.98
C THR A 57 2.23 -7.18 -31.10
N THR A 58 2.79 -8.27 -30.59
CA THR A 58 4.23 -8.55 -30.66
C THR A 58 4.73 -8.63 -32.11
N LYS A 59 3.99 -9.29 -33.00
CA LYS A 59 4.34 -9.33 -34.43
C LYS A 59 4.27 -7.95 -35.08
N ASN A 60 3.28 -7.14 -34.71
CA ASN A 60 3.17 -5.77 -35.21
C ASN A 60 4.33 -4.88 -34.73
N ASP A 61 4.68 -4.94 -33.43
CA ASP A 61 5.79 -4.17 -32.90
C ASP A 61 7.13 -4.57 -33.57
N HIS A 62 7.32 -5.86 -33.82
CA HIS A 62 8.50 -6.36 -34.51
C HIS A 62 8.53 -5.90 -35.97
N LYS A 63 7.41 -5.99 -36.69
CA LYS A 63 7.30 -5.54 -38.09
C LYS A 63 7.60 -4.05 -38.26
N ASN A 64 7.19 -3.22 -37.29
CA ASN A 64 7.44 -1.78 -37.30
C ASN A 64 8.79 -1.39 -36.68
N ASN A 65 9.69 -2.36 -36.44
CA ASN A 65 11.02 -2.15 -35.85
C ASN A 65 11.03 -1.47 -34.46
N TYR A 66 9.94 -1.61 -33.70
CA TYR A 66 9.84 -1.03 -32.35
C TYR A 66 10.56 -1.87 -31.30
N CYS A 67 10.22 -3.16 -31.23
CA CYS A 67 10.89 -4.12 -30.36
C CYS A 67 10.58 -5.55 -30.81
N LYS A 68 11.42 -6.52 -30.40
CA LYS A 68 11.14 -7.94 -30.66
C LYS A 68 10.04 -8.49 -29.75
N ASN A 69 9.97 -7.98 -28.52
CA ASN A 69 8.96 -8.30 -27.52
C ASN A 69 8.97 -7.19 -26.44
N ARG A 70 7.78 -6.69 -26.06
CA ARG A 70 7.62 -5.61 -25.08
C ARG A 70 8.20 -5.95 -23.70
N LEU A 71 8.25 -7.22 -23.33
CA LEU A 71 8.85 -7.68 -22.07
C LEU A 71 10.30 -7.21 -21.96
N TYR A 72 11.13 -7.49 -22.96
CA TYR A 72 12.55 -7.12 -22.95
C TYR A 72 12.75 -5.62 -23.13
N TYR A 73 11.91 -4.98 -23.95
CA TYR A 73 11.91 -3.52 -24.07
C TYR A 73 11.71 -2.84 -22.71
N ILE A 74 10.66 -3.24 -21.97
CA ILE A 74 10.36 -2.63 -20.68
C ILE A 74 11.41 -3.03 -19.63
N ALA A 75 11.78 -4.32 -19.53
CA ALA A 75 12.74 -4.82 -18.55
C ALA A 75 14.10 -4.13 -18.65
N HIS A 76 14.60 -3.95 -19.87
CA HIS A 76 15.85 -3.22 -20.12
C HIS A 76 15.77 -1.77 -19.64
N ARG A 77 14.68 -1.07 -19.96
CA ARG A 77 14.50 0.35 -19.65
C ARG A 77 14.36 0.62 -18.14
N ILE A 78 13.68 -0.26 -17.41
CA ILE A 78 13.51 -0.13 -15.95
C ILE A 78 14.56 -0.91 -15.14
N LYS A 79 15.53 -1.51 -15.83
CA LYS A 79 16.67 -2.26 -15.26
C LYS A 79 16.23 -3.37 -14.29
N CYS A 80 15.32 -4.23 -14.74
CA CYS A 80 14.85 -5.37 -13.94
C CYS A 80 15.00 -6.71 -14.67
N SER A 81 14.80 -7.79 -13.92
CA SER A 81 14.80 -9.14 -14.48
C SER A 81 13.56 -9.35 -15.37
N PRO A 82 13.73 -9.84 -16.63
CA PRO A 82 12.59 -10.23 -17.45
C PRO A 82 11.71 -11.29 -16.79
N ALA A 83 12.27 -12.17 -15.94
CA ALA A 83 11.50 -13.17 -15.20
C ALA A 83 10.59 -12.54 -14.12
N GLU A 84 11.02 -11.46 -13.47
CA GLU A 84 10.18 -10.73 -12.52
C GLU A 84 9.05 -9.98 -13.25
N LEU A 85 9.39 -9.33 -14.36
CA LEU A 85 8.45 -8.54 -15.13
C LEU A 85 7.43 -9.42 -15.88
N SER A 86 7.81 -10.61 -16.35
CA SER A 86 6.92 -11.50 -17.11
C SER A 86 5.68 -11.89 -16.31
N GLU A 87 5.85 -12.22 -15.03
CA GLU A 87 4.73 -12.52 -14.12
C GLU A 87 3.78 -11.33 -13.99
N ARG A 88 4.33 -10.12 -13.79
CA ARG A 88 3.52 -8.89 -13.69
C ARG A 88 2.80 -8.56 -14.99
N MET A 89 3.44 -8.76 -16.14
CA MET A 89 2.84 -8.50 -17.45
C MET A 89 1.75 -9.52 -17.81
N ALA A 90 1.92 -10.79 -17.46
CA ALA A 90 0.88 -11.80 -17.64
C ALA A 90 -0.37 -11.48 -16.81
N GLN A 91 -0.19 -10.92 -15.60
CA GLN A 91 -1.29 -10.43 -14.77
C GLN A 91 -1.89 -9.09 -15.27
N ARG A 92 -1.23 -8.39 -16.19
CA ARG A 92 -1.56 -7.02 -16.65
C ARG A 92 -1.49 -6.92 -18.18
N THR A 93 -2.24 -7.78 -18.86
CA THR A 93 -2.20 -7.92 -20.32
C THR A 93 -2.63 -6.67 -21.10
N PHE A 94 -3.25 -5.68 -20.44
CA PHE A 94 -3.59 -4.39 -21.05
C PHE A 94 -2.39 -3.69 -21.69
N ILE A 95 -1.16 -3.99 -21.25
CA ILE A 95 0.07 -3.40 -21.82
C ILE A 95 0.17 -3.69 -23.32
N TYR A 96 -0.36 -4.83 -23.78
CA TYR A 96 -0.40 -5.21 -25.19
C TYR A 96 -1.54 -4.56 -25.98
N SER A 97 -2.47 -3.89 -25.29
CA SER A 97 -3.53 -3.09 -25.90
C SER A 97 -3.14 -1.63 -26.12
N LEU A 98 -2.02 -1.18 -25.54
CA LEU A 98 -1.49 0.16 -25.76
C LEU A 98 -0.79 0.24 -27.13
N SER A 99 -0.85 1.39 -27.81
CA SER A 99 0.08 1.65 -28.91
C SER A 99 1.52 1.67 -28.40
N PHE A 100 2.49 1.37 -29.27
CA PHE A 100 3.89 1.39 -28.87
C PHE A 100 4.33 2.80 -28.44
N ASP A 101 3.93 3.83 -29.19
CA ASP A 101 4.24 5.23 -28.84
C ASP A 101 3.67 5.65 -27.49
N TRP A 102 2.45 5.21 -27.16
CA TRP A 102 1.86 5.49 -25.85
C TRP A 102 2.67 4.83 -24.73
N LEU A 103 2.98 3.55 -24.87
CA LEU A 103 3.80 2.80 -23.92
C LEU A 103 5.18 3.44 -23.74
N ALA A 104 5.87 3.71 -24.85
CA ALA A 104 7.22 4.27 -24.87
C ALA A 104 7.24 5.67 -24.26
N SER A 105 6.35 6.56 -24.68
CA SER A 105 6.29 7.93 -24.16
C SER A 105 5.94 7.97 -22.67
N SER A 106 4.99 7.15 -22.23
CA SER A 106 4.62 7.06 -20.81
C SER A 106 5.77 6.56 -19.95
N LEU A 107 6.48 5.53 -20.44
CA LEU A 107 7.65 4.99 -19.75
C LEU A 107 8.82 5.99 -19.73
N ASN A 108 9.07 6.69 -20.83
CA ASN A 108 10.10 7.73 -20.93
C ASN A 108 9.87 8.80 -19.87
N VAL A 109 8.66 9.36 -19.78
CA VAL A 109 8.35 10.40 -18.80
C VAL A 109 8.54 9.90 -17.37
N LEU A 110 8.12 8.67 -17.03
CA LEU A 110 8.33 8.11 -15.69
C LEU A 110 9.82 8.06 -15.33
N LEU A 111 10.66 7.60 -16.26
CA LEU A 111 12.10 7.48 -16.06
C LEU A 111 12.79 8.85 -16.00
N GLU A 112 12.42 9.79 -16.89
CA GLU A 112 12.92 11.18 -16.88
C GLU A 112 12.56 11.91 -15.59
N MET A 113 11.35 11.67 -15.07
CA MET A 113 10.94 12.23 -13.78
C MET A 113 11.66 11.59 -12.59
N GLY A 114 12.43 10.52 -12.81
CA GLY A 114 13.21 9.84 -11.78
C GLY A 114 12.38 8.83 -10.97
N VAL A 115 11.29 8.30 -11.53
CA VAL A 115 10.53 7.22 -10.88
C VAL A 115 11.34 5.92 -10.95
N PRO A 116 11.71 5.31 -9.82
CA PRO A 116 12.48 4.07 -9.78
C PRO A 116 11.78 2.90 -10.49
N GLY A 117 12.58 2.07 -11.18
CA GLY A 117 12.08 0.92 -11.93
C GLY A 117 11.30 -0.08 -11.08
N ASP A 118 11.77 -0.37 -9.86
CA ASP A 118 11.09 -1.26 -8.90
C ASP A 118 9.69 -0.77 -8.52
N ARG A 119 9.45 0.55 -8.57
CA ARG A 119 8.13 1.13 -8.33
C ARG A 119 7.23 1.01 -9.55
N ILE A 120 7.79 1.18 -10.75
CA ILE A 120 7.06 1.00 -12.02
C ILE A 120 6.58 -0.45 -12.15
N ILE A 121 7.44 -1.44 -11.85
CA ILE A 121 7.08 -2.89 -11.91
C ILE A 121 5.89 -3.19 -10.98
N ARG A 122 5.90 -2.62 -9.77
CA ARG A 122 4.83 -2.83 -8.78
C ARG A 122 3.50 -2.21 -9.19
N ASP A 123 3.51 -1.22 -10.07
CA ASP A 123 2.30 -0.51 -10.50
C ASP A 123 2.31 -0.15 -12.00
N LEU A 124 2.33 -1.19 -12.84
CA LEU A 124 2.31 -1.03 -14.30
C LEU A 124 1.07 -0.27 -14.82
N TRP A 125 -0.01 -0.19 -14.04
CA TRP A 125 -1.24 0.53 -14.41
C TRP A 125 -1.02 2.00 -14.73
N VAL A 126 0.06 2.60 -14.21
CA VAL A 126 0.45 3.97 -14.57
C VAL A 126 0.67 4.16 -16.07
N LEU A 127 1.05 3.10 -16.80
CA LEU A 127 1.28 3.14 -18.25
C LEU A 127 -0.02 3.33 -19.06
N LYS A 128 -1.20 3.21 -18.45
CA LYS A 128 -2.47 3.58 -19.09
C LYS A 128 -2.68 5.09 -19.19
N TYR A 129 -1.93 5.89 -18.44
CA TYR A 129 -2.09 7.33 -18.41
C TYR A 129 -1.27 7.97 -19.53
N ASN A 130 -1.76 9.09 -20.05
CA ASN A 130 -1.06 9.82 -21.09
C ASN A 130 0.25 10.42 -20.54
N HIS A 131 1.31 10.39 -21.32
CA HIS A 131 2.63 10.93 -20.95
C HIS A 131 2.59 12.41 -20.51
N VAL A 132 1.72 13.23 -21.11
CA VAL A 132 1.50 14.63 -20.70
C VAL A 132 0.90 14.69 -19.30
N THR A 133 -0.12 13.88 -19.01
CA THR A 133 -0.74 13.80 -17.68
C THR A 133 0.24 13.29 -16.63
N ILE A 134 1.03 12.26 -16.95
CA ILE A 134 2.09 11.74 -16.07
C ILE A 134 3.05 12.89 -15.73
N ARG A 135 3.54 13.61 -16.74
CA ARG A 135 4.49 14.72 -16.55
C ARG A 135 3.90 15.81 -15.66
N GLN A 136 2.73 16.33 -16.02
CA GLN A 136 2.07 17.42 -15.29
C GLN A 136 1.86 17.06 -13.82
N ARG A 137 1.32 15.87 -13.53
CA ARG A 137 1.06 15.45 -12.15
C ARG A 137 2.34 15.24 -11.35
N LEU A 138 3.36 14.61 -11.93
CA LEU A 138 4.63 14.39 -11.23
C LEU A 138 5.43 15.70 -11.06
N GLN A 139 5.36 16.63 -12.01
CA GLN A 139 5.99 17.94 -11.90
C GLN A 139 5.36 18.74 -10.77
N LYS A 140 4.02 18.79 -10.68
CA LYS A 140 3.29 19.41 -9.56
C LYS A 140 3.78 18.89 -8.21
N VAL A 141 4.02 17.59 -8.09
CA VAL A 141 4.54 16.97 -6.85
C VAL A 141 5.97 17.42 -6.54
N LYS A 142 6.85 17.47 -7.56
CA LYS A 142 8.22 17.99 -7.40
C LYS A 142 8.26 19.46 -7.01
N ASP A 143 7.43 20.29 -7.63
CA ASP A 143 7.37 21.73 -7.35
C ASP A 143 6.97 22.02 -5.90
N MET A 144 6.29 21.07 -5.25
CA MET A 144 5.94 21.11 -3.83
C MET A 144 7.04 20.58 -2.91
N GLY A 145 8.24 20.33 -3.44
CA GLY A 145 9.41 19.88 -2.69
C GLY A 145 9.44 18.39 -2.37
N ILE A 146 8.61 17.57 -3.04
CA ILE A 146 8.60 16.12 -2.86
C ILE A 146 9.48 15.48 -3.93
N GLU A 147 10.67 15.07 -3.52
CA GLU A 147 11.68 14.48 -4.43
C GLU A 147 11.33 13.05 -4.83
N THR A 148 10.72 12.30 -3.89
CA THR A 148 10.49 10.86 -4.05
C THR A 148 9.16 10.58 -4.73
N LEU A 149 9.19 10.26 -6.03
CA LEU A 149 8.00 10.06 -6.85
C LEU A 149 7.53 8.60 -6.95
N TYR A 150 6.21 8.41 -7.09
CA TYR A 150 5.58 7.09 -7.17
C TYR A 150 4.51 7.03 -8.27
N PRO A 151 4.33 5.87 -8.93
CA PRO A 151 3.28 5.69 -9.93
C PRO A 151 1.85 6.01 -9.44
N TRP A 152 1.53 5.68 -8.19
CA TRP A 152 0.19 5.92 -7.63
C TRP A 152 -0.18 7.40 -7.58
N MET A 153 0.79 8.32 -7.55
CA MET A 153 0.57 9.77 -7.54
C MET A 153 -0.07 10.27 -8.84
N VAL A 154 0.17 9.56 -9.94
CA VAL A 154 -0.47 9.82 -11.24
C VAL A 154 -1.92 9.33 -11.21
N ARG A 155 -2.19 8.19 -10.58
CA ARG A 155 -3.47 7.48 -10.66
C ARG A 155 -4.51 7.92 -9.64
N CYS A 156 -4.09 8.50 -8.53
CA CYS A 156 -4.99 8.85 -7.44
C CYS A 156 -5.84 10.09 -7.76
N SER A 157 -6.93 10.31 -7.01
CA SER A 157 -7.66 11.57 -7.09
C SER A 157 -6.81 12.75 -6.62
N GLU A 158 -7.19 13.97 -6.99
CA GLU A 158 -6.53 15.19 -6.49
C GLU A 158 -6.62 15.29 -4.97
N ASP A 159 -7.72 14.88 -4.34
CA ASP A 159 -7.87 14.89 -2.88
C ASP A 159 -6.84 14.01 -2.17
N ILE A 160 -6.60 12.81 -2.71
CA ILE A 160 -5.59 11.89 -2.16
C ILE A 160 -4.19 12.49 -2.33
N LEU A 161 -3.92 13.07 -3.50
CA LEU A 161 -2.62 13.69 -3.79
C LEU A 161 -2.37 14.90 -2.87
N ASN A 162 -3.34 15.82 -2.79
CA ASN A 162 -3.28 17.02 -1.96
C ASN A 162 -3.15 16.66 -0.47
N ARG A 163 -3.86 15.63 0.00
CA ARG A 163 -3.71 15.11 1.37
C ARG A 163 -2.28 14.61 1.62
N TYR A 164 -1.70 13.86 0.67
CA TYR A 164 -0.33 13.38 0.81
C TYR A 164 0.68 14.54 0.86
N ILE A 165 0.53 15.53 -0.03
CA ILE A 165 1.37 16.73 -0.05
C ILE A 165 1.28 17.48 1.28
N SER A 166 0.06 17.71 1.78
CA SER A 166 -0.18 18.38 3.05
C SER A 166 0.51 17.66 4.21
N ILE A 167 0.35 16.34 4.30
CA ILE A 167 1.04 15.52 5.33
C ILE A 167 2.55 15.57 5.17
N SER A 168 3.08 15.56 3.94
CA SER A 168 4.52 15.63 3.68
C SER A 168 5.10 16.97 4.13
N LYS A 169 4.39 18.07 3.84
CA LYS A 169 4.78 19.42 4.26
C LYS A 169 4.74 19.55 5.78
N GLU A 170 3.64 19.15 6.41
CA GLU A 170 3.49 19.15 7.87
C GLU A 170 4.57 18.28 8.54
N THR A 171 4.89 17.11 7.96
CA THR A 171 5.97 16.24 8.47
C THR A 171 7.32 16.96 8.44
N LYS A 172 7.63 17.66 7.34
CA LYS A 172 8.86 18.44 7.21
C LYS A 172 8.90 19.59 8.23
N ASP A 173 7.79 20.31 8.38
CA ASP A 173 7.68 21.43 9.31
C ASP A 173 7.83 20.97 10.77
N ILE A 174 7.30 19.80 11.13
CA ILE A 174 7.41 19.25 12.49
C ILE A 174 8.81 18.71 12.78
N LEU A 175 9.40 17.97 11.84
CA LEU A 175 10.69 17.29 12.09
C LEU A 175 11.88 18.22 11.91
N GLY A 176 11.76 19.26 11.08
CA GLY A 176 12.86 20.16 10.74
C GLY A 176 14.13 19.38 10.37
N ASP A 177 15.24 19.74 11.01
CA ASP A 177 16.55 19.12 10.77
C ASP A 177 16.72 17.75 11.41
N THR A 178 15.91 17.41 12.43
CA THR A 178 16.04 16.12 13.13
C THR A 178 15.69 14.94 12.23
N LYS A 179 14.78 15.16 11.26
CA LYS A 179 14.25 14.16 10.32
C LYS A 179 13.77 12.85 10.98
N SER A 180 13.53 12.86 12.30
CA SER A 180 13.29 11.66 13.10
C SER A 180 12.11 11.84 14.05
N THR A 181 11.06 11.06 13.83
CA THR A 181 9.88 11.00 14.73
C THR A 181 10.27 10.62 16.15
N LEU A 182 11.30 9.79 16.33
CA LEU A 182 11.77 9.35 17.65
C LEU A 182 12.43 10.50 18.43
N ILE A 183 13.29 11.27 17.76
CA ILE A 183 13.93 12.46 18.35
C ILE A 183 12.86 13.50 18.68
N TYR A 184 11.92 13.74 17.77
CA TYR A 184 10.79 14.63 18.01
C TYR A 184 9.98 14.20 19.25
N LEU A 185 9.64 12.92 19.36
CA LEU A 185 8.87 12.38 20.48
C LEU A 185 9.64 12.49 21.81
N ALA A 186 10.93 12.18 21.81
CA ALA A 186 11.80 12.29 22.98
C ALA A 186 11.86 13.73 23.50
N ASN A 187 12.11 14.68 22.61
CA ASN A 187 12.15 16.11 22.94
C ASN A 187 10.80 16.60 23.49
N ARG A 188 9.69 16.20 22.86
CA ARG A 188 8.34 16.61 23.28
C ARG A 188 7.91 16.01 24.62
N LEU A 189 8.48 14.89 25.01
CA LEU A 189 8.20 14.21 26.27
C LEU A 189 9.26 14.48 27.35
N ASN A 190 10.26 15.31 27.05
CA ASN A 190 11.38 15.64 27.94
C ASN A 190 12.13 14.40 28.47
N VAL A 191 12.38 13.42 27.60
CA VAL A 191 13.12 12.20 27.92
C VAL A 191 14.26 11.97 26.92
N PRO A 192 15.33 11.25 27.31
CA PRO A 192 16.40 10.91 26.37
C PRO A 192 15.91 10.00 25.23
N PRO A 193 16.42 10.14 23.99
CA PRO A 193 16.02 9.31 22.84
C PRO A 193 16.15 7.80 23.08
N GLU A 194 17.10 7.37 23.90
CA GLU A 194 17.34 5.98 24.29
C GLU A 194 16.14 5.40 25.04
N ALA A 195 15.51 6.20 25.91
CA ALA A 195 14.32 5.78 26.64
C ALA A 195 13.15 5.51 25.69
N ILE A 196 12.91 6.39 24.70
CA ILE A 196 11.89 6.16 23.68
C ILE A 196 12.21 4.92 22.83
N THR A 197 13.48 4.74 22.49
CA THR A 197 13.94 3.57 21.71
C THR A 197 13.66 2.26 22.46
N GLU A 198 13.91 2.21 23.76
CA GLU A 198 13.53 1.07 24.62
C GLU A 198 12.02 0.81 24.61
N LYS A 199 11.20 1.87 24.68
CA LYS A 199 9.74 1.75 24.58
C LYS A 199 9.30 1.24 23.20
N CYS A 200 9.97 1.62 22.12
CA CYS A 200 9.69 1.12 20.77
C CYS A 200 9.95 -0.38 20.63
N HIS A 201 10.99 -0.93 21.30
CA HIS A 201 11.20 -2.38 21.33
C HIS A 201 10.02 -3.13 21.99
N LYS A 202 9.48 -2.55 23.07
CA LYS A 202 8.30 -3.11 23.78
C LYS A 202 6.98 -2.86 23.04
N ILE A 203 6.92 -1.81 22.21
CA ILE A 203 5.73 -1.38 21.49
C ILE A 203 6.12 -1.01 20.04
N PRO A 204 6.30 -2.01 19.15
CA PRO A 204 6.81 -1.76 17.79
C PRO A 204 5.94 -0.79 16.96
N ALA A 205 4.64 -0.70 17.26
CA ALA A 205 3.72 0.24 16.62
C ALA A 205 4.11 1.72 16.84
N LEU A 206 4.88 2.05 17.89
CA LEU A 206 5.40 3.41 18.10
C LEU A 206 6.48 3.79 17.09
N GLN A 207 7.19 2.82 16.51
CA GLN A 207 8.25 3.13 15.55
C GLN A 207 7.71 3.59 14.20
N THR A 208 6.51 3.14 13.83
CA THR A 208 5.91 3.37 12.51
C THR A 208 4.83 4.45 12.50
N ILE A 209 4.56 5.07 13.66
CA ILE A 209 3.57 6.14 13.77
C ILE A 209 4.06 7.38 13.01
N ARG A 210 3.13 8.04 12.32
CA ARG A 210 3.43 9.30 11.62
C ARG A 210 3.57 10.43 12.62
N VAL A 211 4.57 11.29 12.42
CA VAL A 211 4.84 12.42 13.32
C VAL A 211 3.65 13.38 13.45
N THR A 212 2.89 13.62 12.36
CA THR A 212 1.71 14.48 12.38
C THR A 212 0.63 13.95 13.34
N LYS A 213 0.41 12.63 13.34
CA LYS A 213 -0.46 11.96 14.31
C LYS A 213 0.10 12.08 15.73
N VAL A 214 1.40 11.87 15.93
CA VAL A 214 2.04 12.01 17.24
C VAL A 214 1.84 13.42 17.79
N LYS A 215 2.13 14.45 16.99
CA LYS A 215 1.95 15.85 17.38
C LYS A 215 0.51 16.12 17.80
N SER A 216 -0.46 15.86 16.91
CA SER A 216 -1.88 16.08 17.20
C SER A 216 -2.33 15.36 18.47
N PHE A 217 -1.86 14.12 18.68
CA PHE A 217 -2.30 13.33 19.82
C PHE A 217 -1.62 13.74 21.13
N LEU A 218 -0.35 14.16 21.09
CA LEU A 218 0.33 14.75 22.25
C LEU A 218 -0.32 16.08 22.65
N ASP A 219 -0.56 16.97 21.67
CA ASP A 219 -1.23 18.25 21.91
C ASP A 219 -2.61 18.00 22.57
N PHE A 220 -3.36 17.02 22.06
CA PHE A 220 -4.62 16.58 22.67
C PHE A 220 -4.44 16.11 24.13
N LEU A 221 -3.53 15.17 24.42
CA LEU A 221 -3.38 14.63 25.77
C LEU A 221 -2.94 15.71 26.77
N ILE A 222 -2.00 16.58 26.38
CA ILE A 222 -1.55 17.69 27.22
C ILE A 222 -2.71 18.66 27.50
N ASN A 223 -3.51 19.00 26.49
CA ASN A 223 -4.71 19.83 26.66
C ASN A 223 -5.78 19.17 27.54
N GLN A 224 -5.80 17.83 27.63
CA GLN A 224 -6.66 17.09 28.55
C GLN A 224 -6.12 17.05 29.98
N GLY A 225 -4.97 17.66 30.25
CA GLY A 225 -4.36 17.76 31.58
C GLY A 225 -3.35 16.65 31.91
N PHE A 226 -2.95 15.82 30.95
CA PHE A 226 -1.96 14.77 31.19
C PHE A 226 -0.54 15.32 31.22
N ASP A 227 0.22 14.97 32.26
CA ASP A 227 1.64 15.32 32.36
C ASP A 227 2.49 14.59 31.31
N VAL A 228 3.53 15.26 30.83
CA VAL A 228 4.44 14.72 29.82
C VAL A 228 5.18 13.47 30.30
N ASN A 229 5.56 13.40 31.58
CA ASN A 229 6.22 12.21 32.13
C ASN A 229 5.25 11.04 32.22
N ASP A 230 3.98 11.31 32.51
CA ASP A 230 2.93 10.29 32.52
C ASP A 230 2.72 9.66 31.14
N ILE A 231 2.70 10.50 30.10
CA ILE A 231 2.61 10.06 28.71
C ILE A 231 3.87 9.26 28.33
N ALA A 232 5.07 9.73 28.72
CA ALA A 232 6.34 9.05 28.46
C ALA A 232 6.43 7.66 29.12
N ASN A 233 5.86 7.52 30.31
CA ASN A 233 5.79 6.25 31.02
C ASN A 233 4.74 5.30 30.42
N LYS A 234 3.69 5.83 29.80
CA LYS A 234 2.55 5.08 29.25
C LYS A 234 2.34 5.35 27.74
N PRO A 235 3.36 5.22 26.88
CA PRO A 235 3.31 5.71 25.50
C PRO A 235 2.42 4.88 24.58
N ARG A 236 1.95 3.70 25.04
CA ARG A 236 0.99 2.86 24.31
C ARG A 236 -0.26 3.64 23.89
N VAL A 237 -0.67 4.65 24.64
CA VAL A 237 -1.81 5.50 24.30
C VAL A 237 -1.67 6.15 22.92
N LEU A 238 -0.45 6.52 22.51
CA LEU A 238 -0.18 7.14 21.22
C LEU A 238 -0.41 6.18 20.04
N THR A 239 -0.39 4.87 20.29
CA THR A 239 -0.67 3.85 19.27
C THR A 239 -2.17 3.67 19.00
N SER A 240 -3.03 4.09 19.92
CA SER A 240 -4.49 4.04 19.78
C SER A 240 -5.00 5.08 18.77
N SER A 241 -6.31 5.04 18.48
CA SER A 241 -6.96 6.12 17.75
C SER A 241 -7.30 7.26 18.71
N GLN A 242 -7.03 8.51 18.33
CA GLN A 242 -7.35 9.68 19.17
C GLN A 242 -8.85 9.73 19.48
N LYS A 243 -9.71 9.50 18.47
CA LYS A 243 -11.17 9.41 18.63
C LYS A 243 -11.60 8.39 19.69
N THR A 244 -10.98 7.21 19.71
CA THR A 244 -11.30 6.19 20.72
C THR A 244 -10.88 6.64 22.11
N VAL A 245 -9.72 7.28 22.25
CA VAL A 245 -9.24 7.76 23.54
C VAL A 245 -10.11 8.92 24.05
N GLU A 246 -10.49 9.85 23.18
CA GLU A 246 -11.44 10.93 23.47
C GLU A 246 -12.79 10.39 23.95
N GLN A 247 -13.40 9.47 23.21
CA GLN A 247 -14.66 8.82 23.62
C GLN A 247 -14.56 8.14 24.99
N ARG A 248 -13.43 7.47 25.27
CA ARG A 248 -13.20 6.79 26.54
C ARG A 248 -12.98 7.76 27.69
N LEU A 249 -12.28 8.87 27.44
CA LEU A 249 -12.11 9.95 28.41
C LEU A 249 -13.47 10.56 28.78
N ASP A 250 -14.31 10.85 27.79
CA ASP A 250 -15.65 11.40 28.03
C ASP A 250 -16.52 10.47 28.87
N ILE A 251 -16.47 9.16 28.59
CA ILE A 251 -17.20 8.16 29.39
C ILE A 251 -16.73 8.19 30.84
N LEU A 252 -15.42 8.08 31.08
CA LEU A 252 -14.87 8.03 32.44
C LEU A 252 -15.13 9.32 33.23
N ARG A 253 -15.04 10.49 32.58
CA ARG A 253 -15.35 11.77 33.23
C ARG A 253 -16.83 11.93 33.56
N LYS A 254 -17.73 11.43 32.71
CA LYS A 254 -19.18 11.41 33.02
C LYS A 254 -19.51 10.54 34.23
N LEU A 255 -18.68 9.53 34.51
CA LEU A 255 -18.75 8.71 35.72
C LEU A 255 -18.08 9.37 36.94
N GLY A 256 -17.66 10.64 36.83
CA GLY A 256 -17.08 11.41 37.93
C GLY A 256 -15.58 11.22 38.14
N LEU A 257 -14.87 10.47 37.27
CA LEU A 257 -13.43 10.32 37.41
C LEU A 257 -12.69 11.58 36.99
N THR A 258 -11.96 12.17 37.94
CA THR A 258 -11.07 13.32 37.73
C THR A 258 -9.65 12.88 37.35
N GLU A 259 -9.13 11.82 37.98
CA GLU A 259 -7.82 11.26 37.69
C GLU A 259 -7.94 9.96 36.89
N ILE A 260 -7.56 10.02 35.60
CA ILE A 260 -7.70 8.88 34.68
C ILE A 260 -6.34 8.29 34.33
N ASN A 261 -6.14 7.00 34.55
CA ASN A 261 -4.92 6.32 34.13
C ASN A 261 -4.90 6.08 32.61
N LEU A 262 -3.87 6.56 31.89
CA LEU A 262 -3.74 6.37 30.43
C LEU A 262 -3.80 4.91 29.98
N ASN A 263 -3.38 3.95 30.82
CA ASN A 263 -3.48 2.52 30.48
C ASN A 263 -4.94 2.03 30.40
N ALA A 264 -5.87 2.64 31.17
CA ALA A 264 -7.28 2.31 31.10
C ALA A 264 -7.85 2.65 29.71
N LEU A 265 -7.43 3.79 29.15
CA LEU A 265 -7.82 4.26 27.81
C LEU A 265 -7.30 3.36 26.68
N CYS A 266 -6.32 2.49 26.96
CA CYS A 266 -5.69 1.59 26.00
C CYS A 266 -6.20 0.15 26.07
N LYS A 267 -7.16 -0.16 26.95
CA LYS A 267 -7.71 -1.51 27.13
C LYS A 267 -8.41 -2.02 25.85
N SER A 268 -8.56 -3.34 25.73
CA SER A 268 -9.44 -3.92 24.71
C SER A 268 -10.88 -3.41 24.89
N ARG A 269 -11.73 -3.51 23.87
CA ARG A 269 -13.14 -3.08 23.99
C ARG A 269 -13.84 -3.79 25.15
N LYS A 270 -13.62 -5.10 25.30
CA LYS A 270 -14.21 -5.92 26.35
C LYS A 270 -13.69 -5.52 27.75
N ASP A 271 -12.38 -5.30 27.89
CA ASP A 271 -11.80 -4.97 29.19
C ASP A 271 -12.08 -3.52 29.59
N PHE A 272 -12.23 -2.62 28.62
CA PHE A 272 -12.69 -1.26 28.90
C PHE A 272 -14.13 -1.26 29.40
N GLN A 273 -15.03 -2.03 28.77
CA GLN A 273 -16.41 -2.14 29.24
C GLN A 273 -16.48 -2.69 30.66
N LYS A 274 -15.77 -3.80 30.94
CA LYS A 274 -15.69 -4.35 32.31
C LYS A 274 -15.20 -3.34 33.34
N TYR A 275 -14.24 -2.49 32.95
CA TYR A 275 -13.71 -1.45 33.81
C TYR A 275 -14.77 -0.37 34.09
N VAL A 276 -15.52 0.05 33.07
CA VAL A 276 -16.67 0.96 33.21
C VAL A 276 -17.74 0.35 34.12
N ASP A 277 -18.16 -0.89 33.87
CA ASP A 277 -19.19 -1.58 34.66
C ASP A 277 -18.78 -1.69 36.14
N SER A 278 -17.49 -1.90 36.42
CA SER A 278 -16.97 -1.97 37.79
C SER A 278 -17.02 -0.63 38.53
N ILE A 279 -16.85 0.48 37.82
CA ILE A 279 -16.96 1.83 38.38
C ILE A 279 -18.42 2.16 38.67
N GLU A 280 -19.32 1.89 37.71
CA GLU A 280 -20.76 2.11 37.87
C GLU A 280 -21.32 1.30 39.05
N SER A 281 -20.90 0.04 39.17
CA SER A 281 -21.32 -0.82 40.29
C SER A 281 -20.84 -0.27 41.65
N ALA A 282 -19.60 0.23 41.72
CA ALA A 282 -19.05 0.82 42.94
C ALA A 282 -19.75 2.12 43.34
N ALA A 283 -20.10 2.97 42.36
CA ALA A 283 -20.84 4.22 42.61
C ALA A 283 -22.25 3.95 43.19
N ASN A 284 -22.94 2.92 42.69
CA ASN A 284 -24.27 2.55 43.16
C ASN A 284 -24.27 1.97 44.60
N THR A 285 -23.18 1.31 45.03
CA THR A 285 -23.07 0.80 46.41
C THR A 285 -22.81 1.92 47.43
N SER A 286 -22.08 2.97 47.04
CA SER A 286 -21.84 4.14 47.92
C SER A 286 -23.06 5.03 48.15
N GLU A 287 -24.08 4.97 47.28
CA GLU A 287 -25.34 5.69 47.47
C GLU A 287 -26.31 4.93 48.39
N SER A 288 -26.27 3.60 48.42
CA SER A 288 -27.15 2.79 49.28
C SER A 288 -26.75 2.78 50.76
N ASP A 289 -25.48 3.03 51.08
CA ASP A 289 -24.98 3.05 52.46
C ASP A 289 -25.17 4.42 53.16
N ASN A 290 -25.69 5.43 52.45
CA ASN A 290 -25.97 6.79 52.97
C ASN A 290 -27.48 7.10 53.10
N THR A 291 -28.34 6.09 52.99
CA THR A 291 -29.80 6.16 53.20
C THR A 291 -30.22 5.31 54.39
#